data_AF-A0A839YBB2-F1
#
_entry.id   AF-A0A839YBB2-F1
#
_cell.length_a   1.000
_cell.length_b   1.000
_cell.length_c   1.000
_cell.angle_alpha   90.00
_cell.angle_beta   90.00
_cell.angle_gamma   90.00
#
_symmetry.space_group_name_H-M   'P 1'
#
loop_
_entity.id
_entity.type
_entity.pdbx_description
1 polymer ?
#
loop_
_entity_poly.entity_id
_entity_poly.type
_entity_poly.pdbx_seq_one_letter_code
_entity_poly.pdbx_strand_id
1 'polypeptide(L)'
;MAHVRIYRHQGLGSPVLQKERFGWTLEFLSDSPQRADALTGWAGGADTQAQVRLIFPTSAEAVAYCSREGLSYTLQDAPRRRLLLQSYADNFR
;
A
#
# COMPACT_ATOMS: atom_id res chain seq x y z
N MET A 1 -11.16 17.40 3.04
CA MET A 1 -10.01 17.22 2.12
C MET A 1 -9.63 15.74 2.17
N ALA A 2 -9.50 15.08 1.02
CA ALA A 2 -9.19 13.66 0.99
C ALA A 2 -7.77 13.43 1.52
N HIS A 3 -7.64 12.52 2.49
CA HIS A 3 -6.34 12.14 3.05
C HIS A 3 -5.88 10.84 2.40
N VAL A 4 -4.61 10.80 2.04
CA VAL A 4 -4.03 9.74 1.23
C VAL A 4 -2.84 9.13 1.96
N ARG A 5 -2.70 7.80 1.88
CA ARG A 5 -1.56 7.08 2.42
C ARG A 5 -0.69 6.57 1.28
N ILE A 6 0.60 6.87 1.34
CA ILE A 6 1.61 6.38 0.39
C ILE A 6 2.48 5.36 1.12
N TYR A 7 2.56 4.15 0.59
CA TYR A 7 3.36 3.08 1.19
C TYR A 7 3.87 2.10 0.13
N ARG A 8 4.89 1.31 0.48
CA ARG A 8 5.39 0.23 -0.36
C ARG A 8 4.98 -1.12 0.22
N HIS A 9 4.34 -1.97 -0.59
CA HIS A 9 4.00 -3.31 -0.15
C HIS A 9 5.27 -4.08 0.25
N GLN A 10 5.28 -4.62 1.46
CA GLN A 10 6.21 -5.67 1.83
C GLN A 10 5.90 -6.86 0.93
N GLY A 11 6.89 -7.39 0.21
CA GLY A 11 6.68 -8.56 -0.65
C GLY A 11 6.03 -9.68 0.15
N LEU A 12 4.99 -10.30 -0.39
CA LEU A 12 4.38 -11.48 0.22
C LEU A 12 5.44 -12.59 0.36
N GLY A 13 5.25 -13.47 1.34
CA GLY A 13 6.17 -14.58 1.62
C GLY A 13 6.34 -15.58 0.45
N SER A 14 5.53 -15.47 -0.61
CA SER A 14 5.68 -16.27 -1.83
C SER A 14 6.63 -15.60 -2.84
N PRO A 15 7.70 -16.29 -3.28
CA PRO A 15 8.67 -15.74 -4.24
C PRO A 15 8.09 -15.42 -5.62
N VAL A 16 7.06 -16.16 -6.04
CA VAL A 16 6.49 -16.06 -7.40
C VAL A 16 5.70 -14.76 -7.59
N LEU A 17 5.00 -14.31 -6.54
CA LEU A 17 4.17 -13.09 -6.57
C LEU A 17 4.94 -11.80 -6.27
N GLN A 18 6.23 -11.91 -5.92
CA GLN A 18 7.02 -10.75 -5.53
C GLN A 18 7.19 -9.76 -6.68
N LYS A 19 7.48 -10.24 -7.90
CA LYS A 19 7.88 -9.41 -9.04
C LYS A 19 6.84 -8.37 -9.46
N GLU A 20 5.54 -8.63 -9.25
CA GLU A 20 4.46 -7.81 -9.84
C GLU A 20 3.98 -6.66 -8.95
N ARG A 21 4.40 -6.57 -7.67
CA ARG A 21 3.78 -5.63 -6.69
C ARG A 21 4.74 -4.71 -5.95
N PHE A 22 5.93 -4.45 -6.49
CA PHE A 22 6.96 -3.67 -5.79
C PHE A 22 6.85 -2.13 -5.92
N GLY A 23 5.79 -1.62 -6.55
CA GLY A 23 5.55 -0.19 -6.69
C GLY A 23 5.15 0.48 -5.36
N TRP A 24 5.27 1.80 -5.35
CA TRP A 24 4.72 2.68 -4.32
C TRP A 24 3.22 2.82 -4.54
N THR A 25 2.43 2.34 -3.59
CA THR A 25 0.97 2.40 -3.64
C THR A 25 0.48 3.66 -2.94
N LEU A 26 -0.43 4.35 -3.60
CA LEU A 26 -1.20 5.47 -3.09
C LEU A 26 -2.64 4.99 -2.87
N GLU A 27 -3.13 5.11 -1.64
CA GLU A 27 -4.46 4.67 -1.22
C GLU A 27 -5.21 5.82 -0.53
N PHE A 28 -6.46 6.03 -0.94
CA PHE A 28 -7.33 7.04 -0.34
C PHE A 28 -7.94 6.50 0.95
N LEU A 29 -7.88 7.28 2.03
CA LEU A 29 -8.54 6.94 3.28
C LEU A 29 -9.99 7.44 3.23
N SER A 30 -10.94 6.53 3.40
CA SER A 30 -12.34 6.90 3.63
C SER A 30 -12.50 7.43 5.04
N ASP A 31 -13.08 8.62 5.15
CA ASP A 31 -13.51 9.19 6.43
C ASP A 31 -14.87 8.62 6.87
N SER A 32 -15.60 7.98 5.94
CA SER A 32 -16.89 7.36 6.23
C SER A 32 -16.72 5.91 6.74
N PRO A 33 -17.40 5.51 7.83
CA PRO A 33 -17.41 4.14 8.29
C PRO A 33 -18.22 3.26 7.34
N GLN A 34 -17.74 2.03 7.09
CA GLN A 34 -18.55 1.02 6.42
C GLN A 34 -19.77 0.69 7.29
N ARG A 35 -20.96 0.70 6.69
CA ARG A 35 -22.21 0.35 7.33
C ARG A 35 -22.74 -0.94 6.72
N ALA A 36 -23.13 -1.87 7.58
CA ALA A 36 -23.80 -3.08 7.13
C ALA A 36 -25.17 -2.71 6.54
N ASP A 37 -25.49 -3.27 5.39
CA ASP A 37 -26.80 -3.15 4.78
C ASP A 37 -27.88 -3.80 5.69
N ALA A 38 -29.03 -3.16 5.82
CA ALA A 38 -30.08 -3.58 6.75
C ALA A 38 -30.75 -4.90 6.34
N LEU A 39 -30.75 -5.23 5.05
CA LEU A 39 -31.39 -6.44 4.53
C LEU A 39 -30.43 -7.62 4.47
N THR A 40 -29.24 -7.41 3.91
CA THR A 40 -28.28 -8.47 3.59
C THR A 40 -27.11 -8.57 4.56
N GLY A 41 -26.87 -7.53 5.36
CA GLY A 41 -25.71 -7.43 6.24
C GLY A 41 -24.39 -7.22 5.50
N TRP A 42 -24.40 -6.96 4.18
CA TRP A 42 -23.18 -6.74 3.40
C TRP A 42 -22.54 -5.41 3.75
N ALA A 43 -21.20 -5.35 3.69
CA ALA A 43 -20.46 -4.12 3.92
C ALA A 43 -20.73 -3.12 2.79
N GLY A 44 -21.59 -2.13 3.07
CA GLY A 44 -21.86 -0.99 2.21
C GLY A 44 -21.05 0.23 2.63
N GLY A 45 -20.73 1.09 1.68
CA GLY A 45 -20.06 2.37 1.92
C GLY A 45 -20.51 3.40 0.89
N ALA A 46 -20.63 4.66 1.32
CA ALA A 46 -20.98 5.77 0.43
C ALA A 46 -19.74 6.37 -0.27
N ASP A 47 -18.55 6.17 0.31
CA ASP A 47 -17.31 6.67 -0.25
C ASP A 47 -16.69 5.67 -1.24
N THR A 48 -16.65 6.07 -2.50
CA THR A 48 -16.07 5.29 -3.60
C THR A 48 -14.56 5.48 -3.70
N GLN A 49 -13.99 6.53 -3.10
CA GLN A 49 -12.56 6.82 -3.19
C GLN A 49 -11.74 5.73 -2.51
N ALA A 50 -12.30 5.08 -1.48
CA ALA A 50 -11.69 3.95 -0.77
C ALA A 50 -11.31 2.76 -1.69
N GLN A 51 -11.94 2.67 -2.86
CA GLN A 51 -11.70 1.59 -3.82
C GLN A 51 -10.53 1.89 -4.77
N VAL A 52 -10.10 3.16 -4.83
CA VAL A 52 -9.07 3.61 -5.78
C VAL A 52 -7.68 3.37 -5.18
N ARG A 53 -6.84 2.66 -5.93
CA ARG A 53 -5.42 2.45 -5.61
C ARG A 53 -4.58 2.77 -6.84
N LEU A 54 -3.59 3.64 -6.67
CA LEU A 54 -2.65 4.01 -7.72
C LEU A 54 -1.27 3.46 -7.39
N ILE A 55 -0.57 2.97 -8.40
CA ILE A 55 0.76 2.37 -8.24
C ILE A 55 1.76 3.23 -9.01
N PHE A 56 2.79 3.69 -8.32
CA PHE A 56 3.87 4.51 -8.86
C PHE A 56 5.21 3.74 -8.77
N PRO A 57 6.15 3.99 -9.68
CA PRO A 57 7.49 3.41 -9.58
C PRO A 57 8.33 4.02 -8.44
N THR A 58 8.11 5.29 -8.10
CA THR A 58 8.86 6.02 -7.06
C THR A 58 7.95 6.73 -6.06
N SER A 59 8.43 6.94 -4.82
CA SER A 59 7.71 7.73 -3.80
C SER A 59 7.58 9.19 -4.21
N ALA A 60 8.61 9.74 -4.88
CA ALA A 60 8.61 11.10 -5.37
C ALA A 60 7.48 11.36 -6.39
N GLU A 61 7.23 10.42 -7.30
CA GLU A 61 6.12 10.53 -8.26
C GLU A 61 4.75 10.49 -7.57
N ALA A 62 4.58 9.64 -6.56
CA ALA A 62 3.34 9.62 -5.77
C ALA A 62 3.12 10.94 -5.01
N VAL A 63 4.17 11.53 -4.45
CA VAL A 63 4.10 12.84 -3.77
C VAL A 63 3.84 13.98 -4.76
N ALA A 64 4.44 13.94 -5.94
CA ALA A 64 4.19 14.92 -7.00
C ALA A 64 2.74 14.85 -7.49
N TYR A 65 2.16 13.65 -7.61
CA TYR A 65 0.76 13.46 -7.90
C TYR A 65 -0.13 14.10 -6.82
N CYS A 66 0.10 13.80 -5.55
CA CYS A 66 -0.66 14.42 -4.45
C CYS A 66 -0.56 15.95 -4.47
N SER A 67 0.62 16.50 -4.75
CA SER A 67 0.84 17.95 -4.80
C SER A 67 0.09 18.61 -5.94
N ARG A 68 0.01 17.94 -7.11
CA ARG A 68 -0.75 18.43 -8.27
C ARG A 68 -2.26 18.40 -8.04
N GLU A 69 -2.75 17.35 -7.42
CA GLU A 69 -4.19 17.17 -7.15
C GLU A 69 -4.65 17.87 -5.85
N GLY A 70 -3.73 18.49 -5.09
CA GLY A 70 -4.05 19.18 -3.84
C GLY A 70 -4.45 18.25 -2.69
N LEU A 71 -3.92 17.02 -2.67
CA LEU A 71 -4.25 15.97 -1.70
C LEU A 71 -3.30 16.02 -0.49
N SER A 72 -3.87 15.84 0.71
CA SER A 72 -3.08 15.66 1.93
C SER A 72 -2.54 14.23 1.99
N TYR A 73 -1.25 14.05 2.26
CA TYR A 73 -0.63 12.73 2.22
C TYR A 73 0.18 12.39 3.49
N THR A 74 0.22 11.10 3.82
CA THR A 74 1.14 10.51 4.80
C THR A 74 2.05 9.50 4.10
N LEU A 75 3.36 9.71 4.19
CA LEU A 75 4.36 8.80 3.63
C LEU A 75 4.82 7.78 4.68
N GLN A 76 4.67 6.50 4.38
CA GLN A 76 5.23 5.40 5.18
C GLN A 76 6.46 4.84 4.49
N ASP A 77 7.60 4.96 5.16
CA ASP A 77 8.87 4.47 4.64
C ASP A 77 8.94 2.93 4.65
N ALA A 78 9.58 2.37 3.63
CA ALA A 78 9.77 0.94 3.55
C ALA A 78 10.87 0.50 4.54
N PRO A 79 10.65 -0.53 5.39
CA PRO A 79 11.69 -1.04 6.25
C PRO A 79 12.86 -1.58 5.42
N ARG A 80 14.07 -1.20 5.80
CA ARG A 80 15.30 -1.65 5.15
C ARG A 80 15.46 -3.16 5.36
N ARG A 81 15.51 -3.93 4.27
CA ARG A 81 15.77 -5.37 4.35
C ARG A 81 17.22 -5.58 4.76
N ARG A 82 17.45 -6.23 5.90
CA ARG A 82 18.80 -6.62 6.33
C ARG A 82 19.27 -7.78 5.45
N LEU A 83 20.44 -7.65 4.86
CA LEU A 83 21.09 -8.71 4.10
C LEU A 83 21.68 -9.70 5.12
N LEU A 84 21.08 -10.89 5.21
CA LEU A 84 21.61 -12.00 5.99
C LEU A 84 22.49 -12.81 5.04
N LEU A 85 23.81 -12.74 5.21
CA LEU A 85 24.73 -13.65 4.51
C LEU A 85 24.58 -15.02 5.18
N GLN A 86 24.04 -15.99 4.46
CA GLN A 86 23.96 -17.38 4.88
C GLN A 86 24.77 -18.23 3.91
N SER A 87 25.70 -19.03 4.44
CA SER A 87 26.43 -20.01 3.64
C SER A 87 25.78 -21.38 3.79
N TYR A 88 25.63 -22.10 2.69
CA TYR A 88 25.15 -23.49 2.73
C TYR A 88 26.10 -24.41 3.51
N ALA A 89 27.39 -24.05 3.58
CA ALA A 89 28.39 -24.79 4.35
C ALA A 89 28.09 -24.78 5.87
N ASP A 90 27.40 -23.74 6.37
CA ASP A 90 27.03 -23.63 7.78
C ASP A 90 25.99 -24.69 8.19
N ASN A 91 25.32 -25.35 7.22
CA ASN A 91 24.32 -26.39 7.50
C ASN A 91 24.94 -27.74 7.93
N PHE A 92 26.23 -27.97 7.67
CA PHE A 92 26.89 -29.28 7.87
C PHE A 92 27.96 -29.26 8.97
N ARG A 93 27.91 -28.29 9.87
CA ARG A 93 28.89 -28.13 10.97
C ARG A 93 28.40 -28.71 12.29
#